data_AF-A0AAX6G190-F1
#
_entry.id   AF-A0AAX6G190-F1
#
_cell.length_a   1.000
_cell.length_b   1.000
_cell.length_c   1.000
_cell.angle_alpha   90.00
_cell.angle_beta   90.00
_cell.angle_gamma   90.00
#
_symmetry.space_group_name_H-M   'P 1'
#
loop_
_entity.id
_entity.type
_entity.pdbx_description
1 polymer ?
#
loop_
_entity_poly.entity_id
_entity_poly.type
_entity_poly.pdbx_seq_one_letter_code
_entity_poly.pdbx_strand_id
1 'polypeptide(L)'
;MLRTAMDAAFWDLNLSSGQSLDGTARSVPGEPVPPATARSSRTVRPQQLSFLTRAFPLGIIPSFSFPTLPPSPQKEEEEGGEVKLGGFCIQSFLLGPSSNNWWTGLAGQFRPSKLISNIKKEVMSGDEMELPAAKDVAKHILDKSLYALGLFSHISLTEDTSLLFNVERHGEKKGPRSKATLIHRLPDHDITVEAAWPELFLDSKGTYWEVPASASLDIASLISPSGLRYRFGLHKNSGHPEALNSSSDDVPLSLIPGLCAKAAFSYEKTRDLWREHVTKSPEEEEEPAWLSSYDIQLNEPHAAISGIIGGTCAAWFGGNKNISIQSKKRDPVSVDLFGSLRYTFQRGKFKKTLMTFHELMLGWTSAQLHLL
;
A
#
# COMPACT_ATOMS: atom_id res chain seq x y z
N MET A 1 -0.73 -6.25 -12.59
CA MET A 1 0.54 -6.39 -11.86
C MET A 1 1.64 -5.49 -12.43
N LEU A 2 1.95 -5.54 -13.74
CA LEU A 2 3.06 -4.76 -14.32
C LEU A 2 2.93 -3.22 -14.19
N ARG A 3 1.75 -2.64 -14.46
CA ARG A 3 1.53 -1.18 -14.32
C ARG A 3 1.79 -0.70 -12.89
N THR A 4 1.56 -1.55 -11.88
CA THR A 4 1.82 -1.24 -10.47
C THR A 4 3.31 -1.30 -10.15
N ALA A 5 4.04 -2.29 -10.68
CA ALA A 5 5.49 -2.37 -10.52
C ALA A 5 6.19 -1.18 -11.21
N MET A 6 5.67 -0.76 -12.36
CA MET A 6 6.09 0.47 -13.05
C MET A 6 5.75 1.69 -12.21
N ASP A 7 4.48 1.88 -11.83
CA ASP A 7 4.06 2.97 -10.95
C ASP A 7 4.95 3.03 -9.70
N ALA A 8 5.36 1.90 -9.12
CA ALA A 8 6.14 1.89 -7.89
C ALA A 8 7.65 2.13 -8.04
N ALA A 9 8.24 1.78 -9.19
CA ALA A 9 9.62 2.18 -9.51
C ALA A 9 9.72 3.70 -9.70
N PHE A 10 8.64 4.33 -10.16
CA PHE A 10 8.59 5.74 -10.54
C PHE A 10 7.95 6.68 -9.51
N TRP A 11 7.05 6.15 -8.66
CA TRP A 11 6.21 6.90 -7.72
C TRP A 11 6.50 6.49 -6.27
N ASP A 12 6.17 7.36 -5.32
CA ASP A 12 5.99 6.97 -3.91
C ASP A 12 4.68 6.16 -3.81
N LEU A 13 4.67 4.93 -4.33
CA LEU A 13 3.44 4.14 -4.39
C LEU A 13 3.03 3.73 -2.98
N ASN A 14 1.79 4.05 -2.61
CA ASN A 14 1.17 3.47 -1.43
C ASN A 14 0.97 1.96 -1.66
N LEU A 15 1.79 1.17 -0.99
CA LEU A 15 1.75 -0.28 -0.89
C LEU A 15 0.87 -0.70 0.27
N SER A 16 0.16 -1.81 0.12
CA SER A 16 -0.60 -2.42 1.20
C SER A 16 0.38 -2.97 2.24
N SER A 17 0.27 -2.53 3.48
CA SER A 17 1.10 -3.02 4.59
C SER A 17 0.26 -3.25 5.84
N GLY A 18 0.49 -4.36 6.54
CA GLY A 18 -0.12 -4.61 7.85
C GLY A 18 0.60 -3.93 9.02
N GLN A 19 1.73 -3.25 8.76
CA GLN A 19 2.59 -2.63 9.77
C GLN A 19 1.99 -1.33 10.34
N SER A 20 1.13 -0.66 9.58
CA SER A 20 0.35 0.51 10.00
C SER A 20 -1.13 0.14 10.10
N LEU A 21 -1.88 0.86 10.94
CA LEU A 21 -3.32 0.71 11.03
C LEU A 21 -4.01 1.35 9.82
N ASP A 22 -3.39 2.36 9.19
CA ASP A 22 -3.82 2.90 7.88
C ASP A 22 -3.69 1.88 6.74
N GLY A 23 -2.97 0.77 6.96
CA GLY A 23 -2.84 -0.29 5.97
C GLY A 23 -1.91 0.07 4.80
N THR A 24 -1.16 1.16 4.91
CA THR A 24 -0.29 1.69 3.85
C THR A 24 1.15 1.85 4.29
N ALA A 25 2.09 1.58 3.37
CA ALA A 25 3.49 2.01 3.43
C ALA A 25 3.89 2.53 2.05
N ARG A 26 4.75 3.54 1.96
CA ARG A 26 5.27 4.04 0.68
C ARG A 26 6.40 3.14 0.17
N SER A 27 6.46 2.89 -1.14
CA SER A 27 7.69 2.32 -1.73
C SER A 27 8.85 3.31 -1.62
N VAL A 28 10.05 2.80 -1.36
CA VAL A 28 11.28 3.58 -1.51
C VAL A 28 11.44 3.96 -2.98
N PRO A 29 11.54 5.26 -3.31
CA PRO A 29 11.60 5.68 -4.71
C PRO A 29 12.91 5.24 -5.39
N GLY A 30 12.82 4.83 -6.66
CA GLY A 30 13.96 4.37 -7.46
C GLY A 30 14.35 2.91 -7.22
N GLU A 31 13.67 2.23 -6.31
CA GLU A 31 13.88 0.81 -6.04
C GLU A 31 12.67 -0.02 -6.50
N PRO A 32 12.89 -1.26 -6.99
CA PRO A 32 11.78 -2.13 -7.33
C PRO A 32 11.02 -2.55 -6.07
N VAL A 33 9.70 -2.64 -6.15
CA VAL A 33 8.88 -3.11 -5.03
C VAL A 33 9.18 -4.58 -4.72
N PRO A 34 9.23 -4.98 -3.42
CA PRO A 34 9.43 -6.36 -3.05
C PRO A 34 8.39 -7.30 -3.69
N PRO A 35 8.81 -8.48 -4.17
CA PRO A 35 7.89 -9.48 -4.70
C PRO A 35 6.84 -9.82 -3.63
N ALA A 36 5.59 -10.04 -4.06
CA ALA A 36 4.41 -10.26 -3.21
C ALA A 36 3.79 -9.03 -2.51
N THR A 37 4.27 -7.81 -2.76
CA THR A 37 3.58 -6.60 -2.26
C THR A 37 2.47 -6.15 -3.21
N ALA A 38 1.30 -5.83 -2.66
CA ALA A 38 0.15 -5.32 -3.42
C ALA A 38 0.06 -3.79 -3.31
N ARG A 39 -0.54 -3.15 -4.32
CA ARG A 39 -0.94 -1.73 -4.23
C ARG A 39 -1.96 -1.57 -3.11
N SER A 40 -1.81 -0.53 -2.28
CA SER A 40 -2.87 -0.20 -1.33
C SER A 40 -4.14 0.23 -2.05
N SER A 41 -5.28 -0.04 -1.42
CA SER A 41 -6.54 0.48 -1.93
C SER A 41 -6.56 2.01 -1.86
N ARG A 42 -7.34 2.62 -2.74
CA ARG A 42 -7.63 4.07 -2.69
C ARG A 42 -8.66 4.42 -1.62
N THR A 43 -9.31 3.42 -1.03
CA THR A 43 -10.27 3.58 0.07
C THR A 43 -9.54 3.57 1.40
N VAL A 44 -9.92 4.46 2.32
CA VAL A 44 -9.35 4.53 3.68
C VAL A 44 -9.59 3.21 4.42
N ARG A 45 -8.62 2.77 5.24
CA ARG A 45 -8.69 1.48 5.92
C ARG A 45 -9.99 1.22 6.69
N PRO A 46 -10.56 2.14 7.49
CA PRO A 46 -11.76 1.80 8.24
C PRO A 46 -13.02 1.76 7.37
N GLN A 47 -13.01 2.36 6.16
CA GLN A 47 -14.08 2.10 5.18
C GLN A 47 -14.00 0.66 4.66
N GLN A 48 -12.78 0.15 4.41
CA GLN A 48 -12.58 -1.26 4.09
C GLN A 48 -13.04 -2.16 5.24
N LEU A 49 -12.66 -1.83 6.47
CA LEU A 49 -13.05 -2.61 7.64
C LEU A 49 -14.58 -2.60 7.81
N SER A 50 -15.25 -1.44 7.66
CA SER A 50 -16.71 -1.33 7.73
C SER A 50 -17.44 -2.16 6.67
N PHE A 51 -16.86 -2.27 5.47
CA PHE A 51 -17.37 -3.18 4.45
C PHE A 51 -17.17 -4.65 4.85
N LEU A 52 -15.96 -5.00 5.29
CA LEU A 52 -15.59 -6.37 5.67
C LEU A 52 -16.31 -6.85 6.95
N THR A 53 -16.68 -5.96 7.88
CA THR A 53 -17.47 -6.33 9.06
C THR A 53 -18.85 -6.89 8.69
N ARG A 54 -19.35 -6.65 7.47
CA ARG A 54 -20.57 -7.31 6.97
C ARG A 54 -20.35 -8.77 6.59
N ALA A 55 -19.12 -9.13 6.20
CA ALA A 55 -18.75 -10.50 5.84
C ALA A 55 -18.25 -11.31 7.05
N PHE A 56 -17.71 -10.65 8.07
CA PHE A 56 -17.24 -11.28 9.30
C PHE A 56 -18.23 -11.01 10.46
N PRO A 57 -18.95 -12.03 10.97
CA PRO A 57 -20.02 -11.83 11.95
C PRO A 57 -19.54 -11.25 13.29
N LEU A 58 -18.24 -11.41 13.61
CA LEU A 58 -17.63 -10.87 14.83
C LEU A 58 -16.99 -9.49 14.63
N GLY A 59 -17.02 -8.91 13.41
CA GLY A 59 -16.36 -7.64 13.12
C GLY A 59 -14.84 -7.68 13.32
N ILE A 60 -14.25 -8.88 13.34
CA ILE A 60 -12.83 -9.19 13.55
C ILE A 60 -12.26 -9.60 12.21
N ILE A 61 -11.30 -8.84 11.72
CA ILE A 61 -10.67 -9.03 10.41
C ILE A 61 -9.22 -9.44 10.63
N PRO A 62 -8.82 -10.66 10.22
CA PRO A 62 -7.44 -11.08 10.31
C PRO A 62 -6.58 -10.27 9.33
N SER A 63 -5.40 -9.88 9.78
CA SER A 63 -4.38 -9.21 8.99
C SER A 63 -3.02 -9.82 9.29
N PHE A 64 -2.24 -10.05 8.24
CA PHE A 64 -0.92 -10.67 8.35
C PHE A 64 0.13 -9.67 7.91
N SER A 65 1.07 -9.37 8.80
CA SER A 65 2.27 -8.63 8.46
C SER A 65 3.38 -9.64 8.21
N PHE A 66 3.57 -10.04 6.95
CA PHE A 66 4.71 -10.89 6.61
C PHE A 66 6.01 -10.07 6.72
N PRO A 67 7.06 -10.58 7.39
CA PRO A 67 8.40 -10.04 7.22
C PRO A 67 8.82 -10.46 5.82
N THR A 68 9.05 -9.49 4.94
CA THR A 68 9.37 -9.74 3.52
C THR A 68 10.79 -10.26 3.27
N LEU A 69 11.54 -10.62 4.32
CA LEU A 69 12.82 -11.33 4.22
C LEU A 69 13.02 -12.23 5.45
N PRO A 70 13.62 -13.43 5.33
CA PRO A 70 14.16 -14.13 6.49
C PRO A 70 15.13 -13.21 7.25
N PRO A 71 15.10 -13.18 8.59
CA PRO A 71 16.11 -12.46 9.35
C PRO A 71 17.49 -12.98 8.95
N SER A 72 18.42 -12.07 8.67
CA SER A 72 19.84 -12.42 8.53
C SER A 72 20.31 -13.11 9.81
N PRO A 73 21.08 -14.22 9.71
CA PRO A 73 21.45 -15.08 10.85
C PRO A 73 22.29 -14.40 11.94
N GLN A 74 22.70 -13.14 11.78
CA GLN A 74 23.52 -12.42 12.75
C GLN A 74 22.72 -11.68 13.85
N LYS A 75 21.38 -11.62 13.76
CA LYS A 75 20.50 -11.13 14.84
C LYS A 75 19.76 -12.24 15.57
N GLU A 76 20.25 -13.47 15.46
CA GLU A 76 19.73 -14.61 16.24
C GLU A 76 20.28 -14.64 17.67
N GLU A 77 21.37 -13.91 17.98
CA GLU A 77 22.10 -14.09 19.25
C GLU A 77 22.17 -12.90 20.23
N GLU A 78 21.87 -11.64 19.86
CA GLU A 78 22.10 -10.49 20.78
C GLU A 78 20.87 -9.97 21.55
N GLU A 79 19.65 -10.37 21.20
CA GLU A 79 18.46 -10.13 22.05
C GLU A 79 17.62 -11.41 22.13
N GLY A 80 18.00 -12.31 23.05
CA GLY A 80 17.12 -13.33 23.63
C GLY A 80 16.11 -13.99 22.69
N GLY A 81 16.59 -14.66 21.64
CA GLY A 81 15.86 -15.74 20.95
C GLY A 81 14.43 -15.43 20.48
N GLU A 82 14.18 -14.32 19.81
CA GLU A 82 12.88 -14.05 19.18
C GLU A 82 12.96 -14.11 17.65
N VAL A 83 12.56 -15.26 17.09
CA VAL A 83 12.11 -15.32 15.69
C VAL A 83 10.91 -14.39 15.59
N LYS A 84 11.07 -13.22 14.97
CA LYS A 84 9.95 -12.32 14.61
C LYS A 84 9.09 -13.02 13.55
N LEU A 85 8.28 -14.00 13.96
CA LEU A 85 7.21 -14.55 13.14
C LEU A 85 6.34 -13.38 12.69
N GLY A 86 6.03 -13.33 11.39
CA GLY A 86 5.14 -12.34 10.82
C GLY A 86 3.93 -12.06 11.70
N GLY A 87 3.75 -10.79 12.04
CA GLY A 87 2.78 -10.37 13.05
C GLY A 87 1.36 -10.62 12.56
N PHE A 88 0.79 -11.75 12.97
CA PHE A 88 -0.64 -11.98 12.90
C PHE A 88 -1.34 -10.98 13.83
N CYS A 89 -2.27 -10.22 13.27
CA CYS A 89 -2.99 -9.20 13.99
C CYS A 89 -4.46 -9.18 13.57
N ILE A 90 -5.31 -8.89 14.53
CA ILE A 90 -6.75 -8.80 14.37
C ILE A 90 -7.10 -7.32 14.35
N GLN A 91 -7.81 -6.88 13.31
CA GLN A 91 -8.32 -5.51 13.21
C GLN A 91 -9.84 -5.50 13.37
N SER A 92 -10.36 -4.45 13.99
CA SER A 92 -11.79 -4.24 14.13
C SER A 92 -12.16 -2.78 13.92
N PHE A 93 -13.32 -2.56 13.32
CA PHE A 93 -13.93 -1.24 13.21
C PHE A 93 -14.80 -1.01 14.44
N LEU A 94 -14.45 -0.01 15.25
CA LEU A 94 -15.11 0.23 16.54
C LEU A 94 -16.30 1.18 16.38
N LEU A 95 -16.08 2.33 15.75
CA LEU A 95 -17.08 3.41 15.64
C LEU A 95 -16.92 4.17 14.33
N GLY A 96 -18.02 4.69 13.80
CA GLY A 96 -18.06 5.30 12.47
C GLY A 96 -19.09 6.41 12.28
N PRO A 97 -19.12 7.51 13.06
CA PRO A 97 -20.08 8.57 12.81
C PRO A 97 -19.85 9.20 11.43
N SER A 98 -20.94 9.41 10.71
CA SER A 98 -20.93 9.98 9.37
C SER A 98 -22.04 11.01 9.20
N SER A 99 -21.77 12.06 8.45
CA SER A 99 -22.74 13.05 8.01
C SER A 99 -22.54 13.32 6.50
N ASN A 100 -23.23 14.30 5.94
CA ASN A 100 -23.22 14.57 4.50
C ASN A 100 -21.83 14.94 3.98
N ASN A 101 -21.06 15.72 4.75
CA ASN A 101 -19.77 16.29 4.30
C ASN A 101 -18.58 15.78 5.11
N TRP A 102 -18.78 14.90 6.08
CA TRP A 102 -17.68 14.35 6.87
C TRP A 102 -17.98 12.94 7.38
N TRP A 103 -16.92 12.16 7.57
CA TRP A 103 -16.95 10.83 8.14
C TRP A 103 -15.76 10.68 9.07
N THR A 104 -15.96 10.06 10.23
CA THR A 104 -14.86 9.65 11.11
C THR A 104 -15.00 8.18 11.45
N GLY A 105 -13.88 7.50 11.58
CA GLY A 105 -13.79 6.08 11.86
C GLY A 105 -12.75 5.82 12.93
N LEU A 106 -13.11 5.04 13.95
CA LEU A 106 -12.19 4.52 14.94
C LEU A 106 -11.93 3.05 14.63
N ALA A 107 -10.66 2.69 14.42
CA ALA A 107 -10.23 1.32 14.23
C ALA A 107 -9.30 0.89 15.37
N GLY A 108 -9.39 -0.38 15.74
CA GLY A 108 -8.52 -1.01 16.73
C GLY A 108 -7.80 -2.21 16.13
N GLN A 109 -6.61 -2.50 16.64
CA GLN A 109 -5.84 -3.69 16.29
C GLN A 109 -5.36 -4.37 17.56
N PHE A 110 -5.43 -5.70 17.56
CA PHE A 110 -4.96 -6.57 18.62
C PHE A 110 -3.93 -7.58 18.06
N ARG A 111 -2.85 -7.82 18.79
CA ARG A 111 -1.75 -8.72 18.39
C ARG A 111 -1.71 -9.98 19.25
N PRO A 112 -2.50 -11.03 18.91
CA PRO A 112 -2.54 -12.25 19.71
C PRO A 112 -1.22 -13.02 19.68
N SER A 113 -0.43 -12.94 18.60
CA SER A 113 0.87 -13.62 18.52
C SER A 113 1.84 -13.17 19.62
N LYS A 114 1.81 -11.88 19.96
CA LYS A 114 2.62 -11.31 21.03
C LYS A 114 2.13 -11.71 22.42
N LEU A 115 0.81 -11.79 22.61
CA LEU A 115 0.25 -12.30 23.86
C LEU A 115 0.71 -13.74 24.12
N ILE A 116 0.64 -14.60 23.08
CA ILE A 116 1.08 -15.99 23.18
C ILE A 116 2.58 -16.08 23.44
N SER A 117 3.41 -15.25 22.79
CA SER A 117 4.86 -15.26 23.02
C SER A 117 5.23 -14.77 24.42
N ASN A 118 4.56 -13.74 24.95
CA ASN A 118 4.77 -13.25 26.31
C ASN A 118 4.42 -14.31 27.36
N ILE A 119 3.27 -14.99 27.21
CA ILE A 119 2.86 -16.08 28.10
C ILE A 119 3.86 -17.25 28.01
N LYS A 120 4.30 -17.61 26.80
CA LYS A 120 5.29 -18.67 26.61
C LYS A 120 6.62 -18.35 27.28
N LYS A 121 7.10 -17.10 27.18
CA LYS A 121 8.34 -16.66 27.85
C LYS A 121 8.21 -16.78 29.37
N GLU A 122 7.09 -16.36 29.94
CA GLU A 122 6.83 -16.47 31.39
C GLU A 122 6.85 -17.93 31.86
N VAL A 123 6.14 -18.82 31.14
CA VAL A 123 6.11 -20.27 31.43
C VAL A 123 7.50 -20.91 31.31
N MET A 124 8.34 -20.45 30.39
CA MET A 124 9.71 -20.96 30.21
C MET A 124 10.71 -20.40 31.24
N SER A 125 10.44 -19.24 31.82
CA SER A 125 11.28 -18.60 32.84
C SER A 125 10.91 -18.97 34.29
N GLY A 126 9.71 -19.53 34.50
CA GLY A 126 9.28 -20.04 35.79
C GLY A 126 9.91 -21.40 36.08
N ASP A 127 10.36 -21.60 37.32
CA ASP A 127 10.83 -22.89 37.80
C ASP A 127 9.64 -23.89 37.83
N GLU A 128 9.84 -25.09 37.31
CA GLU A 128 8.91 -26.23 37.26
C GLU A 128 7.41 -25.92 36.99
N MET A 129 7.02 -25.86 35.71
CA MET A 129 5.69 -26.25 35.18
C MET A 129 4.41 -25.74 35.92
N GLU A 130 4.49 -24.66 36.68
CA GLU A 130 3.32 -24.01 37.26
C GLU A 130 2.58 -23.22 36.18
N LEU A 131 1.31 -23.56 35.95
CA LEU A 131 0.45 -22.78 35.06
C LEU A 131 0.39 -21.32 35.57
N PRO A 132 0.55 -20.32 34.68
CA PRO A 132 0.53 -18.92 35.10
C PRO A 132 -0.80 -18.63 35.80
N ALA A 133 -0.76 -18.03 36.99
CA ALA A 133 -1.97 -17.71 37.72
C ALA A 133 -2.85 -16.81 36.85
N ALA A 134 -4.18 -16.89 36.98
CA ALA A 134 -5.11 -16.07 36.19
C ALA A 134 -4.82 -14.56 36.30
N LYS A 135 -4.20 -14.14 37.40
CA LYS A 135 -3.73 -12.77 37.64
C LYS A 135 -2.57 -12.36 36.73
N ASP A 136 -1.67 -13.29 36.41
CA ASP A 136 -0.51 -13.05 35.54
C ASP A 136 -0.95 -13.01 34.08
N VAL A 137 -1.88 -13.89 33.68
CA VAL A 137 -2.52 -13.83 32.36
C VAL A 137 -3.28 -12.51 32.15
N ALA A 138 -4.02 -12.03 33.16
CA ALA A 138 -4.73 -10.76 33.09
C ALA A 138 -3.77 -9.57 32.94
N LYS A 139 -2.59 -9.62 33.58
CA LYS A 139 -1.53 -8.62 33.42
C LYS A 139 -1.02 -8.58 31.98
N HIS A 140 -0.83 -9.73 31.34
CA HIS A 140 -0.43 -9.79 29.93
C HIS A 140 -1.50 -9.25 28.99
N ILE A 141 -2.78 -9.55 29.23
CA ILE A 141 -3.88 -9.02 28.41
C ILE A 141 -3.97 -7.49 28.53
N LEU A 142 -3.66 -6.91 29.68
CA LEU A 142 -3.66 -5.46 29.89
C LEU A 142 -2.40 -4.74 29.36
N ASP A 143 -1.46 -5.48 28.76
CA ASP A 143 -0.28 -4.86 28.18
C ASP A 143 -0.68 -3.98 26.99
N LYS A 144 -0.38 -2.68 27.13
CA LYS A 144 -0.63 -1.66 26.10
C LYS A 144 0.02 -2.06 24.78
N SER A 145 1.15 -2.78 24.83
CA SER A 145 1.93 -3.18 23.66
C SER A 145 1.16 -4.09 22.68
N LEU A 146 0.09 -4.75 23.15
CA LEU A 146 -0.77 -5.63 22.34
C LEU A 146 -1.76 -4.87 21.47
N TYR A 147 -2.01 -3.59 21.76
CA TYR A 147 -3.07 -2.81 21.15
C TYR A 147 -2.53 -1.66 20.30
N ALA A 148 -3.20 -1.43 19.17
CA ALA A 148 -3.10 -0.21 18.40
C ALA A 148 -4.50 0.40 18.22
N LEU A 149 -4.58 1.72 18.24
CA LEU A 149 -5.81 2.47 18.01
C LEU A 149 -5.54 3.54 16.96
N GLY A 150 -6.50 3.79 16.08
CA GLY A 150 -6.38 4.90 15.15
C GLY A 150 -7.71 5.53 14.80
N LEU A 151 -7.66 6.84 14.70
CA LEU A 151 -8.75 7.73 14.36
C LEU A 151 -8.52 8.20 12.93
N PHE A 152 -9.53 8.04 12.08
CA PHE A 152 -9.49 8.41 10.68
C PHE A 152 -10.64 9.35 10.41
N SER A 153 -10.40 10.44 9.73
CA SER A 153 -11.42 11.43 9.39
C SER A 153 -11.30 11.78 7.92
N HIS A 154 -12.44 11.90 7.26
CA HIS A 154 -12.56 12.33 5.88
C HIS A 154 -13.57 13.46 5.86
N ILE A 155 -13.18 14.62 5.34
CA ILE A 155 -13.99 15.84 5.29
C ILE A 155 -13.99 16.33 3.85
N SER A 156 -15.17 16.41 3.24
CA SER A 156 -15.35 17.06 1.94
C SER A 156 -15.54 18.55 2.19
N LEU A 157 -14.55 19.36 1.80
CA LEU A 157 -14.58 20.81 1.94
C LEU A 157 -15.44 21.44 0.84
N THR A 158 -15.30 20.94 -0.39
CA THR A 158 -16.11 21.26 -1.56
C THR A 158 -16.41 19.98 -2.34
N GLU A 159 -17.19 20.05 -3.42
CA GLU A 159 -17.43 18.89 -4.31
C GLU A 159 -16.13 18.33 -4.91
N ASP A 160 -15.16 19.21 -5.14
CA ASP A 160 -13.87 18.87 -5.75
C ASP A 160 -12.74 18.67 -4.74
N THR A 161 -12.90 19.14 -3.50
CA THR A 161 -11.83 19.15 -2.48
C THR A 161 -12.20 18.29 -1.29
N SER A 162 -11.37 17.29 -0.99
CA SER A 162 -11.49 16.47 0.20
C SER A 162 -10.21 16.44 1.02
N LEU A 163 -10.37 16.38 2.34
CA LEU A 163 -9.30 16.29 3.32
C LEU A 163 -9.44 14.97 4.07
N LEU A 164 -8.38 14.17 4.04
CA LEU A 164 -8.23 12.96 4.83
C LEU A 164 -7.22 13.23 5.93
N PHE A 165 -7.53 12.79 7.14
CA PHE A 165 -6.67 12.93 8.30
C PHE A 165 -6.71 11.63 9.10
N ASN A 166 -5.55 11.08 9.42
CA ASN A 166 -5.41 9.87 10.21
C ASN A 166 -4.40 10.07 11.33
N VAL A 167 -4.75 9.59 12.52
CA VAL A 167 -3.88 9.54 13.69
C VAL A 167 -3.97 8.15 14.27
N GLU A 168 -2.87 7.41 14.22
CA GLU A 168 -2.75 6.08 14.81
C GLU A 168 -1.72 6.10 15.94
N ARG A 169 -1.96 5.29 16.97
CA ARG A 169 -1.05 5.10 18.09
C ARG A 169 -0.91 3.61 18.34
N HIS A 170 0.34 3.15 18.28
CA HIS A 170 0.69 1.77 18.59
C HIS A 170 1.32 1.71 19.99
N GLY A 171 0.92 0.74 20.81
CA GLY A 171 1.35 0.67 22.21
C GLY A 171 2.85 0.41 22.42
N GLU A 172 3.54 -0.20 21.45
CA GLU A 172 5.00 -0.42 21.49
C GLU A 172 5.80 0.81 21.04
N LYS A 173 5.21 1.66 20.19
CA LYS A 173 5.94 2.75 19.55
C LYS A 173 5.92 4.02 20.41
N LYS A 174 7.02 4.76 20.36
CA LYS A 174 7.13 6.07 20.99
C LYS A 174 6.40 7.11 20.14
N GLY A 175 5.17 7.43 20.55
CA GLY A 175 4.38 8.52 19.96
C GLY A 175 3.33 8.07 18.94
N PRO A 176 2.41 8.98 18.56
CA PRO A 176 1.43 8.72 17.52
C PRO A 176 2.05 8.93 16.13
N ARG A 177 1.50 8.23 15.13
CA ARG A 177 1.69 8.53 13.72
C ARG A 177 0.48 9.31 13.22
N SER A 178 0.73 10.44 12.57
CA SER A 178 -0.29 11.28 11.97
C SER A 178 -0.02 11.44 10.49
N LYS A 179 -1.07 11.44 9.68
CA LYS A 179 -0.99 11.70 8.25
C LYS A 179 -2.20 12.50 7.81
N ALA A 180 -1.98 13.36 6.83
CA ALA A 180 -2.97 14.27 6.30
C ALA A 180 -2.83 14.30 4.78
N THR A 181 -3.93 14.11 4.07
CA THR A 181 -3.97 14.12 2.60
C THR A 181 -5.09 15.05 2.16
N LEU A 182 -4.75 16.11 1.46
CA LEU A 182 -5.69 16.98 0.76
C LEU A 182 -5.72 16.58 -0.71
N ILE A 183 -6.89 16.27 -1.23
CA ILE A 183 -7.12 15.93 -2.63
C ILE A 183 -8.01 17.02 -3.22
N HIS A 184 -7.57 17.61 -4.33
CA HIS A 184 -8.33 18.60 -5.08
C HIS A 184 -8.43 18.16 -6.54
N ARG A 185 -9.66 18.04 -7.03
CA ARG A 185 -9.97 17.62 -8.39
C ARG A 185 -10.14 18.82 -9.30
N LEU A 186 -9.46 18.80 -10.43
CA LEU A 186 -9.61 19.74 -11.53
C LEU A 186 -10.17 18.97 -12.75
N PRO A 187 -10.69 19.66 -13.78
CA PRO A 187 -11.31 19.00 -14.94
C PRO A 187 -10.42 17.96 -15.63
N ASP A 188 -9.12 18.22 -15.74
CA ASP A 188 -8.15 17.35 -16.42
C ASP A 188 -6.99 16.89 -15.51
N HIS A 189 -7.02 17.28 -14.22
CA HIS A 189 -5.91 17.04 -13.29
C HIS A 189 -6.40 16.71 -11.88
N ASP A 190 -5.64 15.89 -11.17
CA ASP A 190 -5.80 15.67 -9.74
C ASP A 190 -4.58 16.28 -9.02
N ILE A 191 -4.83 17.14 -8.04
CA ILE A 191 -3.81 17.67 -7.13
C ILE A 191 -3.93 16.93 -5.80
N THR A 192 -2.82 16.39 -5.30
CA THR A 192 -2.73 15.71 -4.00
C THR A 192 -1.61 16.35 -3.18
N VAL A 193 -1.95 16.82 -1.98
CA VAL A 193 -0.97 17.26 -0.98
C VAL A 193 -1.03 16.28 0.17
N GLU A 194 0.09 15.66 0.51
CA GLU A 194 0.18 14.67 1.57
C GLU A 194 1.29 15.06 2.54
N ALA A 195 1.03 14.93 3.84
CA ALA A 195 2.04 15.16 4.86
C ALA A 195 1.86 14.16 6.00
N ALA A 196 2.97 13.59 6.49
CA ALA A 196 2.96 12.50 7.43
C ALA A 196 4.13 12.56 8.42
N TRP A 197 3.84 12.17 9.67
CA TRP A 197 4.71 12.27 10.83
C TRP A 197 4.43 11.14 11.83
N PRO A 198 5.29 10.11 11.93
CA PRO A 198 6.33 9.71 10.99
C PRO A 198 5.77 8.86 9.84
N GLU A 199 6.32 8.99 8.63
CA GLU A 199 5.91 8.22 7.44
C GLU A 199 6.67 6.90 7.34
N LEU A 200 5.99 5.85 6.87
CA LEU A 200 6.55 4.51 6.72
C LEU A 200 6.90 4.21 5.26
N PHE A 201 8.15 3.85 5.00
CA PHE A 201 8.65 3.42 3.70
C PHE A 201 9.05 1.95 3.70
N LEU A 202 8.99 1.31 2.53
CA LEU A 202 9.37 -0.08 2.30
C LEU A 202 10.38 -0.17 1.14
N ASP A 203 11.57 -0.65 1.44
CA ASP A 203 12.69 -0.89 0.51
C ASP A 203 12.44 -2.17 -0.32
N SER A 204 13.05 -2.26 -1.50
CA SER A 204 13.14 -3.48 -2.33
C SER A 204 13.56 -4.75 -1.58
N LYS A 205 14.40 -4.63 -0.54
CA LYS A 205 14.84 -5.71 0.35
C LYS A 205 13.78 -6.11 1.39
N GLY A 206 12.60 -5.48 1.36
CA GLY A 206 11.55 -5.72 2.34
C GLY A 206 11.83 -5.11 3.73
N THR A 207 12.77 -4.17 3.81
CA THR A 207 13.08 -3.43 5.05
C THR A 207 12.15 -2.24 5.20
N TYR A 208 11.55 -2.09 6.38
CA TYR A 208 10.74 -0.93 6.71
C TYR A 208 11.59 0.20 7.29
N TRP A 209 11.39 1.40 6.77
CA TRP A 209 12.07 2.63 7.16
C TRP A 209 11.07 3.63 7.70
N GLU A 210 11.33 4.21 8.86
CA GLU A 210 10.51 5.24 9.48
C GLU A 210 11.17 6.61 9.26
N VAL A 211 10.52 7.49 8.51
CA VAL A 211 11.00 8.85 8.24
C VAL A 211 10.25 9.81 9.17
N PRO A 212 10.93 10.59 10.02
CA PRO A 212 10.28 11.42 11.04
C PRO A 212 9.25 12.42 10.48
N ALA A 213 9.52 12.97 9.30
CA ALA A 213 8.61 13.89 8.63
C ALA A 213 8.74 13.74 7.11
N SER A 214 7.60 13.56 6.44
CA SER A 214 7.52 13.55 4.98
C SER A 214 6.36 14.41 4.50
N ALA A 215 6.56 15.17 3.43
CA ALA A 215 5.53 15.95 2.76
C ALA A 215 5.68 15.81 1.24
N SER A 216 4.58 15.62 0.52
CA SER A 216 4.54 15.58 -0.93
C SER A 216 3.42 16.43 -1.51
N LEU A 217 3.69 17.06 -2.64
CA LEU A 217 2.73 17.75 -3.49
C LEU A 217 2.81 17.09 -4.86
N ASP A 218 1.70 16.55 -5.34
CA ASP A 218 1.62 15.76 -6.55
C ASP A 218 0.51 16.31 -7.45
N ILE A 219 0.82 16.54 -8.72
CA ILE A 219 -0.14 16.93 -9.76
C ILE A 219 -0.12 15.85 -10.83
N ALA A 220 -1.26 15.23 -11.08
CA ALA A 220 -1.40 14.16 -12.05
C ALA A 220 -2.45 14.48 -13.10
N SER A 221 -2.13 14.30 -14.39
CA SER A 221 -3.13 14.38 -15.44
C SER A 221 -4.09 13.19 -15.38
N LEU A 222 -5.35 13.44 -15.73
CA LEU A 222 -6.33 12.39 -15.99
C LEU A 222 -5.99 11.63 -17.28
N ILE A 223 -6.69 10.53 -17.52
CA ILE A 223 -6.47 9.69 -18.70
C ILE A 223 -7.01 10.43 -19.92
N SER A 224 -6.11 10.95 -20.75
CA SER A 224 -6.45 11.54 -22.04
C SER A 224 -6.92 10.44 -23.03
N PRO A 225 -7.87 10.75 -23.94
CA PRO A 225 -8.20 9.87 -25.08
C PRO A 225 -6.98 9.48 -25.94
N SER A 226 -5.94 10.32 -25.96
CA SER A 226 -4.69 10.03 -26.67
C SER A 226 -3.82 8.98 -25.97
N GLY A 227 -4.13 8.61 -24.71
CA GLY A 227 -3.31 7.71 -23.90
C GLY A 227 -2.11 8.36 -23.23
N LEU A 228 -1.90 9.67 -23.42
CA LEU A 228 -0.87 10.44 -22.73
C LEU A 228 -1.26 10.68 -21.26
N ARG A 229 -0.31 10.46 -20.36
CA ARG A 229 -0.40 10.82 -18.95
C ARG A 229 0.91 11.47 -18.52
N TYR A 230 0.83 12.52 -17.72
CA TYR A 230 2.00 13.15 -17.13
C TYR A 230 1.73 13.50 -15.67
N ARG A 231 2.81 13.62 -14.90
CA ARG A 231 2.76 13.95 -13.48
C ARG A 231 3.97 14.76 -13.07
N PHE A 232 3.77 15.67 -12.14
CA PHE A 232 4.82 16.48 -11.53
C PHE A 232 4.63 16.46 -10.01
N GLY A 233 5.71 16.33 -9.26
CA GLY A 233 5.64 16.26 -7.81
C GLY A 233 6.84 16.90 -7.11
N LEU A 234 6.60 17.41 -5.92
CA LEU A 234 7.62 17.87 -4.98
C LEU A 234 7.55 17.02 -3.73
N HIS A 235 8.66 16.41 -3.33
CA HIS A 235 8.72 15.54 -2.15
C HIS A 235 9.79 16.07 -1.19
N LYS A 236 9.43 16.26 0.07
CA LYS A 236 10.33 16.73 1.11
C LYS A 236 10.38 15.71 2.22
N ASN A 237 11.58 15.23 2.52
CA ASN A 237 11.84 14.38 3.68
C ASN A 237 12.68 15.15 4.70
N SER A 238 12.45 14.90 5.99
CA SER A 238 13.16 15.56 7.09
C SER A 238 13.36 14.61 8.27
N GLY A 239 14.48 14.79 8.97
CA GLY A 239 14.91 13.90 10.06
C GLY A 239 15.68 12.67 9.56
N HIS A 240 16.31 11.94 10.48
CA HIS A 240 17.09 10.76 10.13
C HIS A 240 16.16 9.54 9.97
N PRO A 241 16.18 8.84 8.82
CA PRO A 241 15.39 7.62 8.65
C PRO A 241 15.91 6.49 9.54
N GLU A 242 15.01 5.79 10.24
CA GLU A 242 15.35 4.67 11.12
C GLU A 242 14.83 3.34 10.55
N ALA A 243 15.67 2.31 10.53
CA ALA A 243 15.26 0.96 10.12
C ALA A 243 14.49 0.26 11.25
N LEU A 244 13.30 -0.26 10.96
CA LEU A 244 12.46 -0.95 11.97
C LEU A 244 12.79 -2.44 12.12
N ASN A 245 13.22 -3.08 11.03
CA ASN A 245 13.37 -4.55 10.97
C ASN A 245 14.79 -5.02 10.67
N SER A 246 15.75 -4.11 10.44
CA SER A 246 17.16 -4.43 10.20
C SER A 246 18.06 -3.50 11.02
N SER A 247 19.29 -3.91 11.31
CA SER A 247 20.36 -3.04 11.85
C SER A 247 21.24 -2.49 10.73
N SER A 248 20.71 -2.40 9.50
CA SER A 248 21.46 -1.85 8.39
C SER A 248 21.52 -0.34 8.55
N ASP A 249 22.73 0.20 8.71
CA ASP A 249 22.98 1.65 8.67
C ASP A 249 22.96 2.21 7.23
N ASP A 250 22.82 1.34 6.23
CA ASP A 250 22.76 1.73 4.82
C ASP A 250 21.36 2.25 4.45
N VAL A 251 21.10 3.52 4.79
CA VAL A 251 19.85 4.24 4.47
C VAL A 251 19.73 4.44 2.95
N PRO A 252 18.58 4.10 2.33
CA PRO A 252 18.34 4.39 0.93
C PRO A 252 18.53 5.87 0.63
N LEU A 253 19.32 6.17 -0.41
CA LEU A 253 19.65 7.54 -0.80
C LEU A 253 18.39 8.39 -1.05
N SER A 254 17.30 7.75 -1.49
CA SER A 254 16.01 8.38 -1.74
C SER A 254 15.36 8.99 -0.49
N LEU A 255 15.61 8.40 0.70
CA LEU A 255 15.01 8.79 1.98
C LEU A 255 15.81 9.85 2.74
N ILE A 256 17.04 10.16 2.32
CA ILE A 256 17.87 11.19 2.94
C ILE A 256 17.14 12.54 2.94
N PRO A 257 17.22 13.33 4.04
CA PRO A 257 16.63 14.65 4.12
C PRO A 257 16.95 15.55 2.93
N GLY A 258 15.91 16.17 2.40
CA GLY A 258 16.04 17.06 1.25
C GLY A 258 14.73 17.27 0.53
N LEU A 259 14.80 18.09 -0.51
CA LEU A 259 13.68 18.36 -1.42
C LEU A 259 13.95 17.65 -2.76
N CYS A 260 12.96 16.93 -3.27
CA CYS A 260 12.95 16.32 -4.57
C CYS A 260 11.95 17.03 -5.46
N ALA A 261 12.32 17.32 -6.70
CA ALA A 261 11.35 17.52 -7.77
C ALA A 261 11.33 16.28 -8.65
N LYS A 262 10.13 15.76 -8.95
CA LYS A 262 9.93 14.60 -9.80
C LYS A 262 9.00 14.97 -10.95
N ALA A 263 9.28 14.42 -12.12
CA ALA A 263 8.44 14.52 -13.29
C ALA A 263 8.36 13.15 -13.96
N ALA A 264 7.18 12.77 -14.43
CA ALA A 264 6.95 11.51 -15.13
C ALA A 264 5.98 11.71 -16.29
N PHE A 265 6.20 11.00 -17.39
CA PHE A 265 5.26 10.91 -18.49
C PHE A 265 5.14 9.47 -18.98
N SER A 266 3.96 9.11 -19.47
CA SER A 266 3.70 7.81 -20.06
C SER A 266 2.69 7.95 -21.20
N TYR A 267 2.86 7.13 -22.23
CA TYR A 267 1.96 7.02 -23.36
C TYR A 267 1.51 5.56 -23.48
N GLU A 268 0.22 5.33 -23.28
CA GLU A 268 -0.44 4.02 -23.36
C GLU A 268 -1.26 3.93 -24.65
N LYS A 269 -1.02 2.91 -25.47
CA LYS A 269 -1.80 2.65 -26.68
C LYS A 269 -2.28 1.22 -26.71
N THR A 270 -3.59 1.06 -26.90
CA THR A 270 -4.24 -0.24 -27.03
C THR A 270 -4.85 -0.38 -28.42
N ARG A 271 -4.73 -1.59 -28.99
CA ARG A 271 -5.41 -1.98 -30.21
C ARG A 271 -6.09 -3.32 -30.00
N ASP A 272 -7.39 -3.35 -30.27
CA ASP A 272 -8.16 -4.59 -30.31
C ASP A 272 -7.84 -5.30 -31.64
N LEU A 273 -7.31 -6.51 -31.55
CA LEU A 273 -7.10 -7.38 -32.72
C LEU A 273 -8.41 -8.05 -33.13
N TRP A 274 -9.25 -8.36 -32.14
CA TRP A 274 -10.55 -8.97 -32.32
C TRP A 274 -11.45 -8.59 -31.15
N ARG A 275 -12.71 -8.25 -31.42
CA ARG A 275 -13.71 -7.96 -30.40
C ARG A 275 -15.08 -8.37 -30.93
N GLU A 276 -15.77 -9.23 -30.21
CA GLU A 276 -17.14 -9.60 -30.54
C GLU A 276 -18.08 -8.55 -29.93
N HIS A 277 -18.59 -7.65 -30.77
CA HIS A 277 -19.61 -6.71 -30.35
C HIS A 277 -20.96 -7.41 -30.27
N VAL A 278 -21.65 -7.29 -29.13
CA VAL A 278 -23.03 -7.73 -29.01
C VAL A 278 -23.90 -6.69 -29.73
N THR A 279 -24.34 -7.03 -30.94
CA THR A 279 -25.34 -6.24 -31.66
C THR A 279 -26.66 -6.39 -30.90
N LYS A 280 -27.00 -5.41 -30.04
CA LYS A 280 -28.36 -5.32 -29.51
C LYS A 280 -29.28 -5.04 -30.70
N SER A 281 -30.04 -6.04 -31.14
CA SER A 281 -31.18 -5.79 -32.02
C SER A 281 -32.18 -4.92 -31.23
N PRO A 282 -32.84 -3.92 -31.86
CA PRO A 282 -33.81 -3.06 -31.18
C PRO A 282 -35.06 -3.81 -30.69
N GLU A 283 -35.13 -5.13 -30.88
CA GLU A 283 -36.26 -6.01 -30.54
C GLU A 283 -35.93 -6.98 -29.39
N GLU A 284 -34.69 -7.02 -28.88
CA GLU A 284 -34.34 -7.84 -27.71
C GLU A 284 -34.72 -7.10 -26.42
N GLU A 285 -35.84 -7.54 -25.84
CA GLU A 285 -36.29 -7.23 -24.47
C GLU A 285 -35.10 -7.20 -23.51
N GLU A 286 -35.08 -6.21 -22.61
CA GLU A 286 -34.03 -6.06 -21.60
C GLU A 286 -33.74 -7.41 -20.93
N GLU A 287 -32.56 -8.01 -21.22
CA GLU A 287 -32.18 -9.28 -20.60
C GLU A 287 -32.35 -9.12 -19.07
N PRO A 288 -33.05 -10.05 -18.38
CA PRO A 288 -33.30 -9.93 -16.96
C PRO A 288 -32.00 -9.68 -16.18
N ALA A 289 -32.04 -8.89 -15.10
CA ALA A 289 -30.84 -8.50 -14.32
C ALA A 289 -30.00 -9.67 -13.73
N TRP A 290 -30.47 -10.91 -13.84
CA TRP A 290 -29.74 -12.13 -13.49
C TRP A 290 -28.96 -12.75 -14.68
N LEU A 291 -29.18 -12.31 -15.92
CA LEU A 291 -28.36 -12.63 -17.10
C LEU A 291 -27.22 -11.63 -17.35
N SER A 292 -27.25 -10.47 -16.69
CA SER A 292 -26.22 -9.44 -16.85
C SER A 292 -24.84 -9.96 -16.49
N SER A 293 -23.83 -9.65 -17.31
CA SER A 293 -22.43 -9.93 -16.99
C SER A 293 -21.99 -9.26 -15.68
N TYR A 294 -21.03 -9.86 -14.98
CA TYR A 294 -20.50 -9.32 -13.72
C TYR A 294 -19.77 -7.98 -13.92
N ASP A 295 -19.21 -7.76 -15.11
CA ASP A 295 -18.51 -6.54 -15.50
C ASP A 295 -18.81 -6.26 -16.99
N ILE A 296 -19.13 -5.00 -17.31
CA ILE A 296 -19.42 -4.52 -18.66
C ILE A 296 -18.21 -4.77 -19.58
N GLN A 297 -16.98 -4.69 -19.04
CA GLN A 297 -15.75 -4.92 -19.82
C GLN A 297 -15.47 -6.40 -20.10
N LEU A 298 -16.01 -7.30 -19.28
CA LEU A 298 -15.89 -8.76 -19.45
C LEU A 298 -17.07 -9.36 -20.22
N ASN A 299 -18.01 -8.51 -20.66
CA ASN A 299 -19.16 -8.95 -21.44
C ASN A 299 -18.77 -9.35 -22.87
N GLU A 300 -17.75 -8.69 -23.42
CA GLU A 300 -17.33 -8.85 -24.80
C GLU A 300 -16.02 -9.64 -24.85
N PRO A 301 -16.02 -10.85 -25.44
CA PRO A 301 -14.78 -11.56 -25.66
C PRO A 301 -13.94 -10.75 -26.66
N HIS A 302 -12.68 -10.53 -26.30
CA HIS A 302 -11.77 -9.67 -27.05
C HIS A 302 -10.33 -10.18 -26.95
N ALA A 303 -9.58 -9.89 -28.01
CA ALA A 303 -8.13 -10.02 -28.06
C ALA A 303 -7.57 -8.63 -28.30
N ALA A 304 -6.71 -8.14 -27.40
CA ALA A 304 -6.13 -6.81 -27.51
C ALA A 304 -4.62 -6.86 -27.24
N ILE A 305 -3.90 -6.01 -27.96
CA ILE A 305 -2.50 -5.71 -27.69
C ILE A 305 -2.41 -4.28 -27.16
N SER A 306 -1.72 -4.10 -26.03
CA SER A 306 -1.50 -2.80 -25.41
C SER A 306 -0.02 -2.61 -25.14
N GLY A 307 0.48 -1.41 -25.44
CA GLY A 307 1.84 -0.99 -25.19
C GLY A 307 1.87 0.26 -24.34
N ILE A 308 2.81 0.34 -23.42
CA ILE A 308 3.07 1.55 -22.62
C ILE A 308 4.55 1.88 -22.77
N ILE A 309 4.86 3.13 -23.07
CA ILE A 309 6.22 3.70 -22.98
C ILE A 309 6.18 4.93 -22.09
N GLY A 310 7.26 5.22 -21.38
CA GLY A 310 7.31 6.40 -20.52
C GLY A 310 8.70 6.68 -20.00
N GLY A 311 8.84 7.82 -19.34
CA GLY A 311 10.09 8.25 -18.74
C GLY A 311 9.85 9.05 -17.47
N THR A 312 10.87 9.08 -16.62
CA THR A 312 10.88 9.85 -15.39
C THR A 312 12.17 10.62 -15.23
N CYS A 313 12.07 11.72 -14.50
CA CYS A 313 13.19 12.55 -14.10
C CYS A 313 12.98 12.95 -12.65
N ALA A 314 14.00 12.81 -11.81
CA ALA A 314 14.01 13.34 -10.46
C ALA A 314 15.26 14.20 -10.26
N ALA A 315 15.08 15.34 -9.60
CA ALA A 315 16.15 16.26 -9.24
C ALA A 315 16.11 16.52 -7.74
N TRP A 316 17.27 16.45 -7.09
CA TRP A 316 17.39 16.57 -5.64
C TRP A 316 18.07 17.88 -5.26
N PHE A 317 17.41 18.64 -4.40
CA PHE A 317 17.81 19.96 -3.94
C PHE A 317 17.95 19.94 -2.42
N GLY A 318 19.12 20.37 -1.95
CA GLY A 318 19.40 20.49 -0.51
C GLY A 318 19.53 19.13 0.17
N GLY A 319 20.76 18.74 0.48
CA GLY A 319 21.06 17.49 1.20
C GLY A 319 22.48 17.46 1.76
N ASN A 320 23.12 18.62 1.87
CA ASN A 320 24.53 18.70 2.17
C ASN A 320 24.74 19.79 3.20
N LYS A 321 24.85 19.41 4.49
CA LYS A 321 25.71 20.13 5.44
C LYS A 321 25.97 19.50 6.80
N ASN A 322 25.27 18.48 7.30
CA ASN A 322 25.53 18.03 8.69
C ASN A 322 25.21 16.57 9.06
N ILE A 323 25.12 15.64 8.09
CA ILE A 323 24.86 14.24 8.43
C ILE A 323 26.06 13.41 7.95
N SER A 324 26.85 12.94 8.91
CA SER A 324 28.00 12.04 8.75
C SER A 324 27.57 10.61 8.38
N ILE A 325 26.70 10.46 7.40
CA ILE A 325 26.41 9.15 6.81
C ILE A 325 27.50 8.88 5.78
N GLN A 326 28.21 7.78 6.00
CA GLN A 326 29.30 7.25 5.20
C GLN A 326 29.04 7.39 3.69
N SER A 327 29.98 8.09 3.03
CA SER A 327 30.52 7.87 1.67
C SER A 327 29.60 7.67 0.45
N LYS A 328 28.26 7.65 0.55
CA LYS A 328 27.40 7.56 -0.64
C LYS A 328 26.87 8.93 -1.05
N LYS A 329 27.54 9.51 -2.04
CA LYS A 329 27.10 10.74 -2.71
C LYS A 329 25.83 10.43 -3.51
N ARG A 330 24.76 11.16 -3.21
CA ARG A 330 23.52 11.11 -4.00
C ARG A 330 23.70 11.87 -5.31
N ASP A 331 23.31 11.25 -6.42
CA ASP A 331 23.28 11.95 -7.71
C ASP A 331 22.23 13.06 -7.70
N PRO A 332 22.57 14.26 -8.20
CA PRO A 332 21.67 15.42 -8.16
C PRO A 332 20.47 15.25 -9.08
N VAL A 333 20.60 14.42 -10.13
CA VAL A 333 19.57 14.16 -11.14
C VAL A 333 19.56 12.67 -11.47
N SER A 334 18.38 12.08 -11.57
CA SER A 334 18.16 10.72 -12.08
C SER A 334 17.15 10.76 -13.22
N VAL A 335 17.38 9.97 -14.27
CA VAL A 335 16.50 9.87 -15.44
C VAL A 335 16.37 8.41 -15.81
N ASP A 336 15.14 7.92 -15.90
CA ASP A 336 14.84 6.53 -16.23
C ASP A 336 13.78 6.45 -17.32
N LEU A 337 13.96 5.51 -18.26
CA LEU A 337 13.00 5.20 -19.33
C LEU A 337 12.43 3.80 -19.14
N PHE A 338 11.16 3.61 -19.49
CA PHE A 338 10.49 2.33 -19.34
C PHE A 338 9.52 2.03 -20.46
N GLY A 339 9.29 0.73 -20.68
CA GLY A 339 8.32 0.24 -21.65
C GLY A 339 7.76 -1.12 -21.26
N SER A 340 6.53 -1.41 -21.68
CA SER A 340 5.92 -2.72 -21.54
C SER A 340 4.97 -3.02 -22.69
N LEU A 341 4.87 -4.30 -23.06
CA LEU A 341 3.91 -4.82 -24.01
C LEU A 341 3.04 -5.86 -23.32
N ARG A 342 1.73 -5.76 -23.49
CA ARG A 342 0.75 -6.68 -22.93
C ARG A 342 -0.15 -7.19 -24.05
N TYR A 343 -0.33 -8.50 -24.08
CA TYR A 343 -1.35 -9.16 -24.87
C TYR A 343 -2.44 -9.70 -23.93
N THR A 344 -3.69 -9.34 -24.18
CA THR A 344 -4.85 -9.85 -23.45
C THR A 344 -5.73 -10.64 -24.41
N PHE A 345 -6.12 -11.85 -24.00
CA PHE A 345 -7.02 -12.70 -24.76
C PHE A 345 -8.13 -13.21 -23.84
N GLN A 346 -9.36 -12.87 -24.18
CA GLN A 346 -10.56 -13.32 -23.50
C GLN A 346 -11.49 -14.00 -24.50
N ARG A 347 -11.77 -15.28 -24.28
CA ARG A 347 -12.65 -16.08 -25.14
C ARG A 347 -14.07 -16.28 -24.57
N GLY A 348 -14.26 -16.14 -23.26
CA GLY A 348 -15.53 -16.42 -22.57
C GLY A 348 -16.37 -15.17 -22.30
N LYS A 349 -17.70 -15.32 -22.34
CA LYS A 349 -18.69 -14.35 -21.86
C LYS A 349 -18.99 -14.64 -20.40
N PHE A 350 -18.58 -13.76 -19.48
CA PHE A 350 -18.78 -13.97 -18.04
C PHE A 350 -20.20 -13.54 -17.62
N LYS A 351 -21.19 -14.38 -17.92
CA LYS A 351 -22.59 -14.21 -17.45
C LYS A 351 -22.76 -14.67 -16.00
N LYS A 352 -23.78 -14.16 -15.30
CA LYS A 352 -23.98 -14.35 -13.85
C LYS A 352 -24.35 -15.77 -13.40
N THR A 353 -24.53 -16.72 -14.33
CA THR A 353 -25.03 -18.06 -14.02
C THR A 353 -23.99 -18.87 -13.24
N LEU A 354 -24.29 -19.09 -11.95
CA LEU A 354 -23.81 -20.10 -11.01
C LEU A 354 -22.41 -20.72 -11.27
N MET A 355 -21.52 -20.49 -10.30
CA MET A 355 -20.24 -21.19 -10.07
C MET A 355 -20.23 -22.63 -10.58
N THR A 356 -19.49 -22.86 -11.67
CA THR A 356 -18.86 -24.17 -11.91
C THR A 356 -17.41 -23.92 -12.29
N PHE A 357 -16.54 -24.24 -11.33
CA PHE A 357 -15.08 -24.23 -11.45
C PHE A 357 -14.68 -25.24 -12.54
N HIS A 358 -14.20 -24.78 -13.70
CA HIS A 358 -13.33 -25.61 -14.54
C HIS A 358 -12.44 -24.73 -15.44
N GLU A 359 -11.14 -24.99 -15.34
CA GLU A 359 -10.03 -24.52 -16.18
C GLU A 359 -9.73 -23.01 -16.22
N LEU A 360 -8.95 -22.58 -15.22
CA LEU A 360 -8.25 -21.31 -15.18
C LEU A 360 -6.79 -21.52 -15.62
N MET A 361 -6.54 -21.61 -16.93
CA MET A 361 -5.19 -21.49 -17.50
C MET A 361 -4.93 -20.03 -17.90
N LEU A 362 -4.57 -19.21 -16.92
CA LEU A 362 -3.98 -17.89 -17.16
C LEU A 362 -2.47 -18.06 -17.37
N GLY A 363 -2.04 -18.25 -18.60
CA GLY A 363 -0.64 -18.11 -18.99
C GLY A 363 -0.26 -16.63 -19.04
N TRP A 364 0.53 -16.15 -18.07
CA TRP A 364 1.16 -14.83 -18.13
C TRP A 364 2.61 -15.01 -18.61
N THR A 365 2.91 -14.64 -19.85
CA THR A 365 4.30 -14.47 -20.29
C THR A 365 4.63 -12.99 -20.30
N SER A 366 5.47 -12.56 -19.35
CA SER A 366 6.09 -11.23 -19.33
C SER A 366 7.52 -11.38 -19.81
N ALA A 367 7.84 -10.86 -21.00
CA ALA A 367 9.21 -10.70 -21.44
C ALA A 367 9.70 -9.31 -21.00
N GLN A 368 10.73 -9.29 -20.16
CA GLN A 368 11.36 -8.07 -19.64
C GLN A 368 12.63 -7.84 -20.46
N LEU A 369 12.66 -6.79 -21.28
CA LEU A 369 13.87 -6.35 -21.97
C LEU A 369 14.48 -5.20 -21.15
N HIS A 370 15.57 -5.47 -20.43
CA HIS A 370 16.42 -4.41 -19.88
C HIS A 370 17.35 -3.94 -21.00
N LEU A 371 17.16 -2.71 -21.47
CA LEU A 371 18.21 -1.97 -22.18
C LEU A 371 18.86 -1.07 -21.13
N LEU A 372 20.11 -1.39 -20.78
CA LEU A 372 21.02 -0.55 -20.00
C LEU A 372 21.40 0.71 -20.78
#